data_AF-A0A6L8GD52-F1
#
_entry.id   AF-A0A6L8GD52-F1
#
_cell.length_a   1.000
_cell.length_b   1.000
_cell.length_c   1.000
_cell.angle_alpha   90.00
_cell.angle_beta   90.00
_cell.angle_gamma   90.00
#
_symmetry.space_group_name_H-M   'P 1'
#
loop_
_entity.id
_entity.type
_entity.pdbx_description
1 polymer ?
#
loop_
_entity_poly.entity_id
_entity_poly.type
_entity_poly.pdbx_seq_one_letter_code
_entity_poly.pdbx_strand_id
1 'polypeptide(L)'
;MLRAAILMALLATPAMADVKTPSGMTVECYCTDTQGLRVSLGETICLTVNGRSFMAQCDMSLNVPTWRDTGQSCLSSDLQPTPLERLRRLDPPPA
;
A
#
# COMPACT_ATOMS: atom_id res chain seq x y z
N MET A 1 -10.93 -42.69 10.05
CA MET A 1 -11.76 -41.94 9.09
C MET A 1 -12.42 -40.72 9.73
N LEU A 2 -13.33 -40.87 10.72
CA LEU A 2 -14.07 -39.75 11.33
C LEU A 2 -13.18 -38.64 11.94
N ARG A 3 -12.10 -39.02 12.63
CA ARG A 3 -11.14 -38.06 13.22
C ARG A 3 -10.42 -37.20 12.17
N ALA A 4 -10.08 -37.78 11.03
CA ALA A 4 -9.42 -37.08 9.94
C ALA A 4 -10.36 -36.08 9.25
N ALA A 5 -11.65 -36.44 9.11
CA ALA A 5 -12.67 -35.54 8.57
C ALA A 5 -12.91 -34.31 9.46
N ILE A 6 -12.90 -34.49 10.79
CA ILE A 6 -13.07 -33.38 11.75
C ILE A 6 -11.89 -32.41 11.67
N LEU A 7 -10.65 -32.92 11.62
CA LEU A 7 -9.44 -32.09 11.48
C LEU A 7 -9.45 -31.28 10.19
N MET A 8 -9.90 -31.88 9.09
CA MET A 8 -9.99 -31.21 7.78
C MET A 8 -11.07 -30.11 7.78
N ALA A 9 -12.18 -30.30 8.50
CA ALA A 9 -13.22 -29.28 8.65
C ALA A 9 -12.77 -28.08 9.50
N LEU A 10 -11.97 -28.31 10.55
CA LEU A 10 -11.46 -27.24 11.43
C LEU A 10 -10.49 -26.28 10.70
N LEU A 11 -9.76 -26.78 9.70
CA LEU A 11 -8.82 -26.00 8.90
C LEU A 11 -9.50 -24.97 7.96
N ALA A 12 -10.81 -25.08 7.72
CA ALA A 12 -11.55 -24.20 6.81
C ALA A 12 -12.09 -22.90 7.47
N THR A 13 -11.90 -22.73 8.78
CA THR A 13 -12.43 -21.60 9.56
C THR A 13 -11.92 -20.19 9.21
N PRO A 14 -10.68 -19.93 8.72
CA PRO A 14 -10.20 -18.56 8.51
C PRO A 14 -10.92 -17.81 7.36
N ALA A 15 -11.67 -18.51 6.51
CA ALA A 15 -12.44 -17.89 5.42
C ALA A 15 -13.64 -17.04 5.90
N MET A 16 -13.93 -17.03 7.21
CA MET A 16 -15.08 -16.31 7.80
C MET A 16 -14.66 -15.08 8.63
N ALA A 17 -13.44 -14.57 8.45
CA ALA A 17 -12.93 -13.43 9.23
C ALA A 17 -13.36 -12.05 8.72
N ASP A 18 -14.03 -11.97 7.55
CA ASP A 18 -14.44 -10.69 6.96
C ASP A 18 -15.66 -10.07 7.67
N VAL A 19 -15.57 -8.75 7.91
CA VAL A 19 -16.66 -7.94 8.44
C VAL A 19 -17.65 -7.63 7.32
N LYS A 20 -18.90 -8.07 7.50
CA LYS A 20 -20.01 -7.80 6.58
C LYS A 20 -20.95 -6.73 7.13
N THR A 21 -21.42 -5.87 6.24
CA THR A 21 -22.52 -4.94 6.51
C THR A 21 -23.84 -5.71 6.73
N PRO A 22 -24.88 -5.07 7.32
CA PRO A 22 -26.22 -5.67 7.44
C PRO A 22 -26.83 -6.11 6.09
N SER A 23 -26.42 -5.48 4.98
CA SER A 23 -26.82 -5.86 3.61
C SER A 23 -25.97 -6.99 3.01
N GLY A 24 -25.01 -7.55 3.76
CA GLY A 24 -24.17 -8.68 3.33
C GLY A 24 -22.94 -8.32 2.49
N MET A 25 -22.72 -7.03 2.19
CA MET A 25 -21.51 -6.55 1.51
C MET A 25 -20.32 -6.51 2.47
N THR A 26 -19.15 -6.94 2.01
CA THR A 26 -17.89 -6.81 2.76
C THR A 26 -17.53 -5.35 2.97
N VAL A 27 -17.11 -4.98 4.18
CA VAL A 27 -16.61 -3.64 4.48
C VAL A 27 -15.19 -3.52 3.93
N GLU A 28 -14.98 -2.63 2.98
CA GLU A 28 -13.66 -2.42 2.37
C GLU A 28 -12.85 -1.39 3.16
N CYS A 29 -12.11 -1.86 4.15
CA CYS A 29 -11.18 -1.06 4.96
C CYS A 29 -10.03 -0.47 4.12
N TYR A 30 -9.64 0.78 4.40
CA TYR A 30 -8.62 1.51 3.63
C TYR A 30 -7.91 2.56 4.48
N CYS A 31 -6.73 2.99 4.02
CA CYS A 31 -6.01 4.13 4.55
C CYS A 31 -6.23 5.35 3.67
N THR A 32 -6.05 6.55 4.23
CA THR A 32 -6.02 7.80 3.46
C THR A 32 -4.61 8.37 3.48
N ASP A 33 -4.15 8.84 2.32
CA ASP A 33 -2.90 9.58 2.22
C ASP A 33 -3.05 11.02 2.76
N THR A 34 -2.01 11.84 2.65
CA THR A 34 -2.04 13.24 3.11
C THR A 34 -2.86 14.18 2.22
N GLN A 35 -3.29 13.72 1.04
CA GLN A 35 -4.22 14.41 0.15
C GLN A 35 -5.67 13.92 0.35
N GLY A 36 -5.89 12.94 1.23
CA GLY A 36 -7.19 12.31 1.46
C GLY A 36 -7.57 11.25 0.42
N LEU A 37 -6.65 10.84 -0.45
CA LEU A 37 -6.89 9.78 -1.43
C LEU A 37 -6.91 8.42 -0.74
N ARG A 38 -7.83 7.56 -1.21
CA ARG A 38 -7.97 6.18 -0.75
C ARG A 38 -6.77 5.34 -1.19
N VAL A 39 -6.23 4.56 -0.25
CA VAL A 39 -5.18 3.56 -0.47
C VAL A 39 -5.65 2.22 0.07
N SER A 40 -5.56 1.17 -0.75
CA SER A 40 -6.12 -0.15 -0.43
C SER A 40 -5.25 -0.90 0.57
N LEU A 41 -5.84 -1.81 1.36
CA LEU A 41 -5.06 -2.68 2.23
C LEU A 41 -4.03 -3.49 1.44
N GLY A 42 -2.82 -3.59 1.98
CA GLY A 42 -1.66 -4.23 1.36
C GLY A 42 -0.91 -3.34 0.37
N GLU A 43 -1.48 -2.22 -0.06
CA GLU A 43 -0.82 -1.27 -0.96
C GLU A 43 0.29 -0.49 -0.23
N THR A 44 1.40 -0.29 -0.93
CA THR A 44 2.57 0.43 -0.42
C THR A 44 2.78 1.69 -1.23
N ILE A 45 2.87 2.83 -0.54
CA ILE A 45 3.09 4.14 -1.16
C ILE A 45 4.23 4.88 -0.48
N CYS A 46 4.73 5.92 -1.16
CA CYS A 46 5.59 6.92 -0.54
C CYS A 46 4.76 7.96 0.19
N LEU A 47 4.63 7.77 1.51
CA LEU A 47 3.84 8.67 2.35
C LEU A 47 4.73 9.77 2.92
N THR A 48 4.29 11.02 2.78
CA THR A 48 4.99 12.18 3.34
C THR A 48 4.15 12.82 4.44
N VAL A 49 4.61 12.73 5.69
CA VAL A 49 3.94 13.30 6.86
C VAL A 49 4.89 14.29 7.53
N ASN A 50 4.44 15.53 7.72
CA ASN A 50 5.25 16.59 8.35
C ASN A 50 6.66 16.74 7.74
N GLY A 51 6.77 16.63 6.41
CA GLY A 51 8.02 16.78 5.67
C GLY A 51 8.97 15.57 5.68
N ARG A 52 8.62 14.47 6.37
CA ARG A 52 9.35 13.21 6.29
C ARG A 52 8.64 12.26 5.33
N SER A 53 9.37 11.79 4.32
CA SER A 53 8.91 10.77 3.38
C SER A 53 9.45 9.40 3.78
N PHE A 54 8.58 8.40 3.85
CA PHE A 54 8.94 7.01 4.12
C PHE A 54 8.03 6.07 3.33
N MET A 55 8.53 4.87 3.07
CA MET A 55 7.72 3.84 2.42
C MET A 55 6.72 3.28 3.44
N ALA A 56 5.43 3.48 3.19
CA ALA A 56 4.36 3.10 4.09
C ALA A 56 3.42 2.10 3.41
N GLN A 57 3.13 0.99 4.08
CA GLN A 57 2.11 0.04 3.66
C GLN A 57 0.82 0.30 4.45
N CYS A 58 -0.32 0.30 3.75
CA CYS A 58 -1.61 0.30 4.41
C CYS A 58 -1.89 -1.11 4.95
N ASP A 59 -1.91 -1.26 6.27
CA ASP A 59 -2.06 -2.56 6.94
C ASP A 59 -3.21 -2.50 7.96
N MET A 60 -3.56 -3.65 8.53
CA MET A 60 -4.56 -3.78 9.58
C MET A 60 -3.89 -4.04 10.93
N SER A 61 -4.13 -3.17 11.90
CA SER A 61 -3.68 -3.36 13.29
C SER A 61 -4.85 -3.25 14.25
N LEU A 62 -5.09 -4.28 15.08
CA LEU A 62 -6.20 -4.33 16.03
C LEU A 62 -7.57 -4.03 15.40
N ASN A 63 -7.77 -4.46 14.14
CA ASN A 63 -8.97 -4.19 13.33
C ASN A 63 -9.14 -2.73 12.90
N VAL A 64 -8.07 -1.93 12.88
CA VAL A 64 -8.04 -0.56 12.39
C VAL A 64 -7.03 -0.40 11.25
N PRO A 65 -7.40 0.21 10.11
CA PRO A 65 -6.46 0.56 9.05
C PRO A 65 -5.38 1.49 9.60
N THR A 66 -4.12 1.10 9.43
CA THR A 66 -2.97 1.79 10.00
C THR A 66 -1.84 1.84 8.97
N TRP A 67 -1.15 2.97 8.90
CA TRP A 67 0.09 3.09 8.14
C TRP A 67 1.23 2.38 8.87
N ARG A 68 1.83 1.39 8.22
CA ARG A 68 3.04 0.71 8.69
C ARG A 68 4.25 1.20 7.90
N ASP A 69 5.25 1.73 8.60
CA ASP A 69 6.56 2.00 8.00
C ASP A 69 7.25 0.67 7.66
N THR A 70 7.65 0.49 6.40
CA THR A 70 8.32 -0.74 5.94
C THR A 70 9.83 -0.71 6.18
N GLY A 71 10.37 0.42 6.64
CA GLY A 71 11.81 0.67 6.81
C GLY A 71 12.55 0.95 5.49
N GLN A 72 11.84 0.94 4.35
CA GLN A 72 12.42 1.29 3.07
C GLN A 72 12.35 2.80 2.84
N SER A 73 13.38 3.37 2.24
CA SER A 73 13.34 4.76 1.80
C SER A 73 12.50 4.89 0.53
N CYS A 74 11.90 6.05 0.35
CA CYS A 74 11.30 6.41 -0.93
C CYS A 74 12.34 6.44 -2.04
N LEU A 75 12.00 5.85 -3.19
CA LEU A 75 12.82 5.95 -4.40
C LEU A 75 12.67 7.36 -4.98
N SER A 76 13.58 8.25 -4.63
CA SER A 76 13.74 9.53 -5.31
C SER A 76 14.68 9.33 -6.50
N SER A 77 14.17 9.39 -7.73
CA SER A 77 15.02 9.61 -8.89
C SER A 77 15.47 11.07 -8.91
N ASP A 78 16.47 11.42 -8.11
CA ASP A 78 17.22 12.67 -8.24
C ASP A 78 18.24 12.51 -9.39
N LEU A 79 17.75 12.21 -10.60
CA LEU A 79 18.55 12.44 -11.80
C LEU A 79 18.54 13.95 -12.02
N GLN A 80 19.37 14.67 -11.26
CA GLN A 80 19.73 16.03 -11.64
C GLN A 80 20.43 15.90 -12.99
N PRO A 81 19.83 16.39 -14.10
CA PRO A 81 20.53 16.37 -15.37
C PRO A 81 21.84 17.12 -15.14
N THR A 82 22.94 16.47 -15.49
CA THR A 82 24.23 17.14 -15.49
C THR A 82 24.10 18.43 -16.30
N PRO A 83 24.91 19.46 -16.04
CA PRO A 83 24.87 20.69 -16.83
C PRO A 83 24.91 20.42 -18.35
N LEU A 84 25.62 19.38 -18.79
CA LEU A 84 25.64 18.92 -20.18
C LEU A 84 24.30 18.32 -20.66
N GLU A 85 23.68 17.46 -19.86
CA GLU A 85 22.36 16.88 -20.17
C GLU A 85 21.27 17.96 -20.27
N ARG A 86 21.38 19.00 -19.42
CA ARG A 86 20.49 20.16 -19.44
C ARG A 86 20.67 20.98 -20.72
N LEU A 87 21.92 21.23 -21.12
CA LEU A 87 22.25 21.96 -22.35
C LEU A 87 21.73 21.21 -23.58
N ARG A 88 21.97 19.90 -23.66
CA ARG A 88 21.55 19.06 -24.78
C ARG A 88 20.03 18.99 -24.96
N ARG A 89 19.27 19.17 -23.87
CA ARG A 89 17.80 19.21 -23.89
C ARG A 89 17.24 20.57 -24.35
N LEU A 90 18.04 21.62 -24.27
CA LEU A 90 17.70 22.96 -24.75
C LEU A 90 18.03 23.12 -26.23
N ASP A 91 18.85 22.24 -26.80
CA ASP A 91 19.14 22.24 -28.23
C ASP A 91 17.91 21.76 -29.02
N PRO A 92 17.39 22.56 -29.97
CA PRO A 92 16.34 22.10 -30.87
C PRO A 92 16.86 20.97 -31.78
N PRO A 93 15.99 20.04 -32.21
CA PRO A 93 16.40 18.96 -33.10
C PRO A 93 16.93 19.54 -34.43
N PRO A 94 17.96 18.93 -35.04
CA PRO A 94 18.44 19.35 -36.35
C PRO A 94 17.32 19.17 -37.40
N ALA A 95 17.25 20.13 -38.33
CA ALA A 95 16.29 20.18 -39.43
C ALA A 95 16.53 19.11 -40.49
#